data_AF-A0A3D0JY05-F1
#
_entry.id   AF-A0A3D0JY05-F1
#
_cell.length_a   1.000
_cell.length_b   1.000
_cell.length_c   1.000
_cell.angle_alpha   90.00
_cell.angle_beta   90.00
_cell.angle_gamma   90.00
#
_symmetry.space_group_name_H-M   'P 1'
#
loop_
_entity.id
_entity.type
_entity.pdbx_description
1 polymer ?
#
loop_
_entity_poly.entity_id
_entity_poly.type
_entity_poly.pdbx_seq_one_letter_code
_entity_poly.pdbx_strand_id
1 'polypeptide(L)' 'TDSPYLAPVPHRGKPNLPQYVREVAEYLAVLRGVSYEALAEQTSSNFKRLFPLASVA' A
#
# COMPACT_ATOMS: atom_id res chain seq x y z
N THR A 1 -4.61 2.12 3.12
CA THR A 1 -4.45 2.13 4.57
C THR A 1 -5.77 2.04 5.30
N ASP A 2 -6.87 2.54 4.73
CA ASP A 2 -8.12 2.77 5.47
C ASP A 2 -7.95 3.86 6.55
N SER A 3 -7.13 4.86 6.26
CA SER A 3 -6.93 6.01 7.12
C SER A 3 -8.24 6.76 7.37
N PRO A 4 -8.53 7.17 8.62
CA PRO A 4 -7.61 7.27 9.77
C PRO A 4 -7.51 6.01 10.66
N TYR A 5 -8.08 4.87 10.27
CA TYR A 5 -8.18 3.66 11.10
C TYR A 5 -7.08 2.65 10.79
N LEU A 6 -6.85 1.68 11.70
CA LEU A 6 -6.02 0.49 11.45
C LEU A 6 -4.55 0.78 11.06
N ALA A 7 -3.88 1.67 11.79
CA ALA A 7 -2.46 1.95 11.54
C ALA A 7 -1.60 0.67 11.61
N PRO A 8 -0.75 0.40 10.60
CA PRO A 8 0.13 -0.76 10.61
C PRO A 8 1.20 -0.61 11.71
N VAL A 9 1.87 -1.71 12.05
CA VAL A 9 3.08 -1.66 12.90
C VAL A 9 4.18 -0.93 12.11
N PRO A 10 4.96 -0.02 12.73
CA PRO A 10 5.06 0.29 14.16
C PRO A 10 4.13 1.42 14.66
N HIS A 11 3.21 1.90 13.83
CA HIS A 11 2.29 3.01 14.15
C HIS A 11 0.99 2.60 14.84
N ARG A 12 0.83 1.31 15.17
CA ARG A 12 -0.38 0.77 15.81
C ARG A 12 -0.76 1.58 17.06
N GLY A 13 -2.05 1.90 17.18
CA GLY A 13 -2.59 2.72 18.28
C GLY A 13 -2.54 4.23 18.02
N LYS A 14 -1.89 4.69 16.95
CA LYS A 14 -1.95 6.07 16.44
C LYS A 14 -2.93 6.16 15.27
N PRO A 15 -3.40 7.37 14.89
CA PRO A 15 -4.15 7.56 13.65
C PRO A 15 -3.36 7.06 12.45
N ASN A 16 -4.03 6.33 11.56
CA ASN A 16 -3.42 5.85 10.33
C ASN A 16 -3.32 6.97 9.31
N LEU A 17 -2.25 7.00 8.54
CA LEU A 17 -1.99 8.00 7.51
C LEU A 17 -1.82 7.32 6.15
N PRO A 18 -2.22 7.95 5.03
CA PRO A 18 -2.06 7.36 3.70
C PRO A 18 -0.63 6.91 3.39
N GLN A 19 0.37 7.68 3.85
CA GLN A 19 1.79 7.35 3.71
C GLN A 19 2.15 5.99 4.33
N TYR A 20 1.40 5.51 5.32
CA TYR A 20 1.64 4.21 5.94
C TYR A 20 1.29 3.01 5.05
N VAL A 21 0.81 3.25 3.82
CA VAL A 21 0.64 2.19 2.82
C VAL A 21 1.97 1.55 2.46
N ARG A 22 3.09 2.27 2.64
CA ARG A 22 4.44 1.77 2.38
C ARG A 22 4.76 0.58 3.28
N GLU A 23 4.51 0.65 4.58
CA GLU A 23 4.78 -0.41 5.56
C GLU A 23 3.93 -1.65 5.25
N VAL A 24 2.69 -1.46 4.78
CA VAL A 24 1.83 -2.55 4.32
C VAL A 24 2.42 -3.22 3.08
N ALA A 25 2.89 -2.44 2.11
CA ALA A 25 3.51 -2.95 0.90
C ALA A 25 4.86 -3.65 1.18
N GLU A 26 5.71 -3.10 2.04
CA GLU A 26 6.96 -3.74 2.47
C GLU A 26 6.69 -5.10 3.15
N TYR A 27 5.70 -5.16 4.05
CA TYR A 27 5.30 -6.42 4.68
C TYR A 27 4.76 -7.44 3.65
N LEU A 28 3.92 -6.99 2.73
CA LEU A 28 3.36 -7.85 1.67
C LEU A 28 4.44 -8.38 0.73
N ALA A 29 5.45 -7.58 0.40
CA ALA A 29 6.55 -7.98 -0.47
C ALA A 29 7.33 -9.13 0.15
N VAL A 30 7.68 -9.02 1.43
CA VAL A 30 8.31 -10.11 2.21
C VAL A 30 7.42 -11.33 2.25
N LEU A 31 6.13 -11.18 2.60
CA LEU A 31 5.17 -12.29 2.68
C LEU A 31 5.02 -13.04 1.35
N ARG A 32 5.14 -12.33 0.22
CA ARG A 32 4.99 -12.89 -1.12
C ARG A 32 6.31 -13.33 -1.76
N GLY A 33 7.45 -13.09 -1.11
CA GLY A 33 8.77 -13.41 -1.66
C GLY A 33 9.13 -12.60 -2.91
N VAL A 34 8.67 -11.36 -3.02
CA VAL A 34 8.96 -10.45 -4.14
C VAL A 34 9.63 -9.18 -3.63
N SER A 35 10.24 -8.39 -4.54
CA SER A 35 10.74 -7.07 -4.15
C SER A 35 9.59 -6.08 -3.89
N TYR A 36 9.86 -5.06 -3.08
CA TYR A 36 8.92 -3.97 -2.84
C TYR A 36 8.53 -3.28 -4.16
N GLU A 37 9.50 -3.03 -5.04
CA GLU A 37 9.29 -2.36 -6.32
C GLU A 37 8.38 -3.18 -7.24
N ALA A 38 8.57 -4.50 -7.29
CA ALA A 38 7.72 -5.38 -8.08
C ALA A 38 6.28 -5.42 -7.54
N LEU A 39 6.11 -5.45 -6.21
CA LEU A 39 4.79 -5.37 -5.59
C LEU A 39 4.12 -4.01 -5.86
N ALA A 40 4.87 -2.91 -5.73
CA ALA A 40 4.39 -1.56 -5.97
C ALA A 40 3.94 -1.38 -7.42
N GLU A 41 4.74 -1.85 -8.39
CA GLU A 41 4.39 -1.81 -9.82
C GLU A 41 3.13 -2.65 -10.10
N GLN A 42 3.09 -3.89 -9.60
CA GLN A 42 1.96 -4.79 -9.84
C GLN A 42 0.66 -4.26 -9.25
N THR A 43 0.70 -3.74 -8.01
CA THR A 43 -0.48 -3.19 -7.35
C THR A 43 -0.95 -1.88 -8.00
N SER A 44 -0.01 -1.03 -8.44
CA SER A 44 -0.31 0.19 -9.19
C SER A 44 -0.94 -0.12 -10.56
N SER A 45 -0.40 -1.08 -11.29
CA SER A 45 -0.97 -1.57 -12.56
C SER A 45 -2.38 -2.13 -12.36
N ASN A 46 -2.60 -2.92 -11.31
CA ASN A 46 -3.93 -3.42 -10.95
C ASN A 46 -4.92 -2.28 -10.66
N PHE A 47 -4.50 -1.26 -9.91
CA PHE A 47 -5.32 -0.08 -9.64
C PHE A 47 -5.70 0.65 -10.92
N LYS A 48 -4.75 0.97 -11.79
CA LYS A 48 -5.00 1.66 -13.08
C LYS A 48 -5.96 0.88 -13.97
N ARG A 49 -5.82 -0.46 -14.00
CA ARG A 49 -6.72 -1.34 -14.75
C ARG A 49 -8.14 -1.36 -14.19
N LEU A 50 -8.30 -1.33 -12.86
CA LEU A 50 -9.60 -1.33 -12.21
C LEU A 50 -10.29 0.04 -12.24
N PHE A 51 -9.52 1.13 -12.14
CA PHE A 51 -10.00 2.50 -12.10
C PHE A 51 -9.44 3.32 -13.27
N PRO A 52 -9.90 3.08 -14.51
CA PRO A 52 -9.33 3.68 -15.72
C PRO A 52 -9.53 5.21 -15.81
N LEU A 53 -10.44 5.77 -15.02
CA LEU A 53 -10.70 7.22 -14.96
C LEU A 53 -9.90 7.93 -13.87
N ALA A 54 -9.20 7.20 -13.01
CA ALA A 54 -8.41 7.81 -11.94
C ALA A 54 -7.15 8.45 -12.53
N SER A 55 -7.01 9.77 -12.39
CA SER A 55 -5.74 10.45 -12.60
C SER A 55 -4.92 10.38 -11.31
N VAL A 56 -3.85 9.58 -11.34
CA VAL A 56 -2.86 9.56 -10.27
C VAL A 56 -1.62 10.26 -10.84
N ALA A 57 -1.26 11.39 -10.22
CA ALA A 57 -0.09 12.20 -10.58
C ALA A 57 1.21 11.48 -10.19
#